data_AF-A0A939ZRW0-F1
#
_entry.id   AF-A0A939ZRW0-F1
#
_cell.length_a   1.000
_cell.length_b   1.000
_cell.length_c   1.000
_cell.angle_alpha   90.00
_cell.angle_beta   90.00
_cell.angle_gamma   90.00
#
_symmetry.space_group_name_H-M   'P 1'
#
loop_
_entity.id
_entity.type
_entity.pdbx_description
1 polymer ?
#
loop_
_entity_poly.entity_id
_entity_poly.type
_entity_poly.pdbx_seq_one_letter_code
_entity_poly.pdbx_strand_id
1 'polypeptide(L)'
;MRTFNYTKIKDQKWDGETLGLIAAIYKEAGKQELYLKQRPQALEKLIEIAKVQSTEASNAIEGIVTTNTRIKQLVAEKTTPRNRNEQEIAGYRDVLGL
;
A
#
# COMPACT_ATOMS: atom_id res chain seq x y z
N MET A 1 14.97 18.85 -11.05
CA MET A 1 14.86 17.72 -10.10
C MET A 1 14.88 18.30 -8.70
N ARG A 2 13.97 17.91 -7.78
CA ARG A 2 14.00 18.43 -6.40
C ARG A 2 15.29 17.96 -5.71
N THR A 3 16.01 18.88 -5.09
CA THR A 3 17.22 18.56 -4.32
C THR A 3 16.82 18.09 -2.94
N PHE A 4 16.97 16.80 -2.66
CA PHE A 4 16.71 16.23 -1.34
C PHE A 4 17.97 16.36 -0.47
N ASN A 5 17.89 17.16 0.59
CA ASN A 5 18.99 17.29 1.56
C ASN A 5 18.62 16.61 2.88
N TYR A 6 19.10 15.37 3.02
CA TYR A 6 18.83 14.52 4.18
C TYR A 6 19.71 14.84 5.40
N THR A 7 20.71 15.72 5.30
CA THR A 7 21.57 16.04 6.45
C THR A 7 20.80 16.67 7.59
N LYS A 8 19.73 17.42 7.28
CA LYS A 8 18.84 18.04 8.28
C LYS A 8 18.04 17.03 9.12
N ILE A 9 17.83 15.82 8.61
CA ILE A 9 17.11 14.76 9.34
C ILE A 9 17.98 14.17 10.45
N LYS A 10 19.31 14.14 10.25
CA LYS A 10 20.27 13.57 11.21
C LYS A 10 20.22 14.28 12.57
N ASP A 11 20.04 15.59 12.55
CA ASP A 11 20.06 16.43 13.77
C ASP A 11 18.65 16.67 14.33
N GLN A 12 17.61 16.10 13.71
CA GLN A 12 16.23 16.28 14.11
C GLN A 12 15.89 15.37 15.30
N LYS A 13 15.58 15.98 16.44
CA LYS A 13 15.07 15.25 17.61
C LYS A 13 13.61 14.86 17.39
N TRP A 14 13.20 13.74 17.97
CA TRP A 14 11.82 13.30 17.92
C TRP A 14 11.01 14.11 18.93
N ASP A 15 9.90 14.68 18.47
CA ASP A 15 8.94 15.35 19.33
C ASP A 15 7.96 14.36 19.96
N GLY A 16 7.19 14.85 20.93
CA GLY A 16 6.20 14.04 21.65
C GLY A 16 5.08 13.51 20.75
N GLU A 17 4.74 14.22 19.67
CA GLU A 17 3.74 13.79 18.70
C GLU A 17 4.23 12.58 17.90
N THR A 18 5.45 12.68 17.36
CA THR A 18 6.12 11.59 16.63
C THR A 18 6.23 10.35 17.51
N LEU A 19 6.65 10.51 18.77
CA LEU A 19 6.70 9.41 19.73
C LEU A 19 5.31 8.82 20.02
N GLY A 20 4.27 9.67 20.14
CA GLY A 20 2.89 9.24 20.31
C GLY A 20 2.37 8.43 19.12
N LEU A 21 2.66 8.87 17.89
CA LEU A 21 2.30 8.15 16.67
C LEU A 21 3.01 6.80 16.57
N ILE A 22 4.31 6.75 16.89
CA ILE A 22 5.07 5.51 16.95
C ILE A 22 4.44 4.53 17.95
N ALA A 23 4.12 4.99 19.16
CA ALA A 23 3.47 4.17 20.17
C ALA A 23 2.09 3.64 19.72
N ALA A 24 1.31 4.46 19.02
CA ALA A 24 0.03 4.05 18.45
C ALA A 24 0.20 2.96 17.38
N ILE A 25 1.19 3.10 16.49
CA ILE A 25 1.51 2.08 15.49
C ILE A 25 1.88 0.75 16.17
N TYR A 26 2.74 0.78 17.20
CA TYR A 26 3.12 -0.43 17.94
C TYR A 26 1.92 -1.10 18.62
N LYS A 27 0.98 -0.31 19.17
CA LYS A 27 -0.24 -0.85 19.78
C LYS A 27 -1.11 -1.57 18.76
N GLU A 28 -1.31 -1.00 17.57
CA GLU A 28 -2.11 -1.64 16.52
C GLU A 28 -1.39 -2.87 15.92
N ALA A 29 -0.07 -2.83 15.77
CA ALA A 29 0.73 -3.99 15.36
C ALA A 29 0.54 -5.17 16.34
N GLY A 30 0.55 -4.92 17.65
CA GLY A 30 0.29 -5.95 18.65
C GLY A 30 -1.13 -6.55 18.55
N LYS A 31 -2.15 -5.75 18.21
CA LYS A 31 -3.50 -6.28 17.96
C LYS A 31 -3.56 -7.11 16.66
N GLN A 32 -2.84 -6.70 15.63
CA GLN A 32 -2.77 -7.44 14.36
C GLN A 32 -2.21 -8.85 14.58
N GLU A 33 -1.16 -9.00 15.39
CA GLU A 33 -0.61 -10.33 15.75
C GLU A 33 -1.65 -11.22 16.43
N LEU A 34 -2.55 -10.65 17.25
CA LEU A 34 -3.63 -11.40 17.86
C LEU A 34 -4.66 -11.87 16.82
N TYR A 35 -5.03 -10.99 15.87
CA TYR A 35 -5.98 -11.34 14.81
C TYR A 35 -5.43 -12.39 13.85
N LEU A 36 -4.13 -12.37 13.54
CA LEU A 36 -3.45 -13.41 12.76
C LEU A 36 -3.66 -14.80 13.38
N LYS A 37 -3.62 -14.91 14.71
CA LYS A 37 -3.83 -16.17 15.43
C LYS A 37 -5.30 -16.59 15.49
N GLN A 38 -6.21 -15.63 15.66
CA GLN A 38 -7.62 -15.93 15.93
C GLN A 38 -8.48 -16.09 14.67
N ARG A 39 -8.21 -15.32 13.61
CA ARG A 39 -9.04 -15.26 12.39
C ARG A 39 -8.20 -15.11 11.11
N PRO A 40 -7.33 -16.08 10.81
CA PRO A 40 -6.40 -15.97 9.67
C PRO A 40 -7.10 -15.76 8.32
N GLN A 41 -8.19 -16.50 8.04
CA GLN A 41 -8.92 -16.39 6.78
C GLN A 41 -9.57 -15.01 6.55
N ALA A 42 -10.13 -14.42 7.61
CA ALA A 42 -10.74 -13.09 7.51
C ALA A 42 -9.67 -12.02 7.25
N LEU A 43 -8.50 -12.16 7.88
CA LEU A 43 -7.38 -11.26 7.68
C LEU A 43 -6.76 -11.39 6.29
N GLU A 44 -6.62 -12.61 5.78
CA GLU A 44 -6.14 -12.86 4.40
C GLU A 44 -7.03 -12.14 3.37
N LYS A 45 -8.35 -12.26 3.51
CA LYS A 45 -9.30 -11.53 2.65
C LYS A 45 -9.17 -10.01 2.75
N LEU A 46 -8.93 -9.47 3.95
CA LEU A 46 -8.70 -8.04 4.13
C LEU A 46 -7.39 -7.58 3.47
N ILE A 47 -6.34 -8.42 3.52
CA ILE A 47 -5.06 -8.15 2.86
C ILE A 47 -5.25 -8.08 1.33
N GLU A 48 -6.01 -9.01 0.74
CA GLU A 48 -6.32 -8.97 -0.70
C GLU A 48 -7.03 -7.68 -1.10
N ILE A 49 -8.02 -7.25 -0.32
CA ILE A 49 -8.75 -5.99 -0.56
C ILE A 49 -7.79 -4.79 -0.45
N ALA A 50 -6.98 -4.75 0.61
CA ALA A 50 -6.05 -3.64 0.86
C ALA A 50 -4.99 -3.52 -0.25
N LYS A 51 -4.52 -4.64 -0.81
CA LYS A 51 -3.58 -4.65 -1.95
C LYS A 51 -4.17 -4.00 -3.20
N VAL A 52 -5.42 -4.32 -3.53
CA VAL A 52 -6.14 -3.71 -4.67
C VAL A 52 -6.32 -2.22 -4.43
N GLN A 53 -6.78 -1.82 -3.24
CA GLN A 53 -7.00 -0.42 -2.89
C GLN A 53 -5.71 0.39 -2.89
N SER A 54 -4.61 -0.17 -2.39
CA SER A 54 -3.29 0.47 -2.37
C SER A 54 -2.78 0.73 -3.79
N THR A 55 -2.94 -0.26 -4.69
CA THR A 55 -2.59 -0.12 -6.10
C THR A 55 -3.42 0.99 -6.75
N GLU A 56 -4.75 0.95 -6.59
CA GLU A 56 -5.65 1.98 -7.11
C GLU A 56 -5.27 3.39 -6.64
N ALA A 57 -5.09 3.58 -5.33
CA ALA A 57 -4.79 4.88 -4.76
C ALA A 57 -3.43 5.42 -5.22
N SER A 58 -2.41 4.56 -5.27
CA SER A 58 -1.06 4.96 -5.68
C SER A 58 -1.02 5.36 -7.16
N ASN A 59 -1.62 4.54 -8.03
CA ASN A 59 -1.72 4.86 -9.45
C ASN A 59 -2.55 6.13 -9.69
N ALA A 60 -3.62 6.35 -8.92
CA ALA A 60 -4.44 7.56 -9.02
C ALA A 60 -3.67 8.84 -8.65
N ILE A 61 -2.75 8.80 -7.67
CA ILE A 61 -1.88 9.94 -7.33
C ILE A 61 -1.02 10.37 -8.53
N GLU A 62 -0.65 9.42 -9.39
CA GLU A 62 0.14 9.66 -10.60
C GLU A 62 -0.72 9.94 -11.85
N GLY A 63 -2.05 9.99 -11.70
CA GLY A 63 -3.00 10.20 -12.80
C GLY A 63 -3.25 8.94 -13.66
N ILE A 64 -2.76 7.79 -13.23
CA ILE A 64 -2.94 6.50 -13.89
C ILE A 64 -4.25 5.90 -13.38
N VAL A 65 -5.31 6.04 -14.16
CA VAL A 65 -6.65 5.61 -13.77
C VAL A 65 -7.30 4.67 -14.78
N THR A 66 -8.11 3.74 -14.26
CA THR A 66 -9.04 2.88 -15.00
C THR A 66 -10.25 2.59 -14.09
N THR A 67 -11.18 1.73 -14.51
CA THR A 67 -12.35 1.37 -13.71
C THR A 67 -11.99 0.41 -12.57
N ASN A 68 -12.70 0.47 -11.44
CA ASN A 68 -12.49 -0.44 -10.29
C ASN A 68 -12.57 -1.92 -10.70
N THR A 69 -13.46 -2.24 -11.64
CA THR A 69 -13.58 -3.58 -12.20
C THR A 69 -12.29 -3.99 -12.90
N ARG A 70 -11.69 -3.11 -13.72
CA ARG A 70 -10.42 -3.38 -14.39
C ARG A 70 -9.25 -3.46 -13.42
N ILE A 71 -9.18 -2.60 -12.40
CA ILE A 71 -8.12 -2.69 -11.38
C ILE A 71 -8.15 -4.05 -10.69
N LYS A 72 -9.34 -4.52 -10.28
CA LYS A 72 -9.50 -5.87 -9.70
C LYS A 72 -9.03 -6.97 -10.66
N GLN A 73 -9.40 -6.91 -11.93
CA GLN A 73 -8.97 -7.91 -12.91
C GLN A 73 -7.46 -7.89 -13.18
N LEU A 74 -6.85 -6.70 -13.17
CA LEU A 74 -5.40 -6.54 -13.39
C LEU A 74 -4.61 -7.04 -12.18
N VAL A 75 -5.03 -6.68 -10.97
CA VAL A 75 -4.31 -6.99 -9.73
C VAL A 75 -4.59 -8.40 -9.22
N ALA A 76 -5.86 -8.83 -9.17
CA ALA A 76 -6.26 -10.11 -8.59
C ALA A 76 -6.35 -11.25 -9.64
N GLU A 77 -6.93 -10.99 -10.81
CA GLU A 77 -7.19 -12.03 -11.83
C GLU A 77 -6.06 -12.17 -12.86
N LYS A 78 -5.06 -11.28 -12.81
CA LYS A 78 -3.87 -11.25 -13.69
C LYS A 78 -4.20 -11.25 -15.20
N THR A 79 -5.22 -10.46 -15.57
CA THR A 79 -5.65 -10.30 -16.96
C THR A 79 -4.65 -9.50 -17.83
N THR A 80 -4.77 -9.62 -19.15
CA THR A 80 -3.97 -8.83 -20.10
C THR A 80 -4.38 -7.34 -20.09
N PRO A 81 -3.42 -6.41 -19.96
CA PRO A 81 -3.66 -4.98 -20.08
C PRO A 81 -4.12 -4.56 -21.48
N ARG A 82 -5.03 -3.57 -21.54
CA ARG A 82 -5.60 -3.07 -22.80
C ARG A 82 -5.01 -1.74 -23.26
N ASN A 83 -4.39 -0.99 -22.36
CA ASN A 83 -3.80 0.31 -22.64
C ASN A 83 -2.61 0.56 -21.73
N ARG A 84 -1.91 1.68 -21.93
CA ARG A 84 -0.72 2.04 -21.16
C ARG A 84 -1.00 2.15 -19.65
N ASN A 85 -2.11 2.76 -19.24
CA ASN A 85 -2.46 2.88 -17.82
C ASN A 85 -2.61 1.50 -17.17
N GLU A 86 -3.28 0.57 -17.86
CA GLU A 86 -3.43 -0.80 -17.36
C GLU A 86 -2.09 -1.57 -17.33
N GLN A 87 -1.17 -1.27 -18.25
CA GLN A 87 0.18 -1.86 -18.22
C GLN A 87 0.98 -1.35 -17.01
N GLU A 88 0.86 -0.06 -16.69
CA GLU A 88 1.52 0.53 -15.51
C GLU A 88 0.93 -0.03 -14.20
N ILE A 89 -0.40 -0.23 -14.14
CA ILE A 89 -1.07 -0.92 -13.01
C ILE A 89 -0.60 -2.37 -12.87
N ALA A 90 -0.51 -3.11 -13.99
CA ALA A 90 -0.02 -4.49 -13.97
C ALA A 90 1.46 -4.57 -13.55
N GLY A 91 2.28 -3.60 -13.97
CA GLY A 91 3.66 -3.47 -13.51
C GLY A 91 3.76 -3.24 -12.00
N TYR A 92 2.89 -2.41 -11.43
CA TYR A 92 2.85 -2.17 -9.99
C TYR A 92 2.47 -3.44 -9.20
N ARG A 93 1.48 -4.21 -9.70
CA ARG A 93 1.16 -5.55 -9.16
C ARG A 93 2.41 -6.45 -9.12
N ASP A 94 3.16 -6.51 -10.22
CA ASP A 94 4.34 -7.38 -10.33
C ASP A 94 5.46 -6.96 -9.36
N VAL A 95 5.66 -5.65 -9.17
CA VAL A 95 6.60 -5.10 -8.16
C VAL A 95 6.21 -5.48 -6.74
N LEU A 96 4.91 -5.47 -6.44
CA LEU A 96 4.39 -5.86 -5.13
C LEU A 96 4.36 -7.39 -4.90
N GLY A 97 4.75 -8.19 -5.90
CA GLY A 97 4.74 -9.66 -5.82
C GLY A 97 3.33 -10.24 -5.66
N LEU A 98 2.33 -9.58 -6.23
CA LEU A 98 0.91 -9.95 -6.16
C LEU A 98 0.52 -10.96 -7.24
#